data_AF-A0A845UWM5-F1
#
_entry.id   AF-A0A845UWM5-F1
#
_cell.length_a   1.000
_cell.length_b   1.000
_cell.length_c   1.000
_cell.angle_alpha   90.00
_cell.angle_beta   90.00
_cell.angle_gamma   90.00
#
_symmetry.space_group_name_H-M   'P 1'
#
loop_
_entity.id
_entity.type
_entity.pdbx_description
1 polymer ?
#
loop_
_entity_poly.entity_id
_entity_poly.type
_entity_poly.pdbx_seq_one_letter_code
_entity_poly.pdbx_strand_id
1 'polypeptide(L)' 'MDLMVIGDVDFEQLSLTLYPAQEALGREINPKLYRSEEWRALSRTDDGFVRNVLKSPRIDLIGQAL' A
#
# COMPACT_ATOMS: atom_id res chain seq x y z
N MET A 1 -0.49 -6.34 -9.78
CA MET A 1 0.08 -6.70 -8.46
C MET A 1 -0.69 -5.92 -7.43
N ASP A 2 -0.84 -6.44 -6.22
CA ASP A 2 -1.44 -5.68 -5.13
C ASP A 2 -0.35 -4.92 -4.37
N LEU A 3 -0.57 -3.63 -4.13
CA LEU A 3 0.33 -2.78 -3.35
C LEU A 3 -0.48 -2.10 -2.26
N MET A 4 -0.09 -2.30 -1.00
CA MET A 4 -0.67 -1.55 0.11
C MET A 4 0.30 -0.44 0.51
N VAL A 5 -0.19 0.80 0.57
CA VAL A 5 0.59 1.99 0.92
C VAL A 5 0.04 2.55 2.21
N ILE A 6 0.90 2.75 3.20
CA ILE A 6 0.56 3.38 4.48
C ILE A 6 1.38 4.68 4.57
N GLY A 7 0.73 5.83 4.50
CA GLY A 7 1.44 7.10 4.45
C GLY A 7 0.53 8.29 4.22
N ASP A 8 1.12 9.47 4.21
CA ASP A 8 0.43 10.72 3.87
C ASP A 8 0.79 11.13 2.45
N VAL A 9 -0.02 10.67 1.49
CA VAL A 9 0.14 10.96 0.06
C VAL A 9 -1.24 11.07 -0.56
N ASP A 10 -1.37 11.90 -1.59
CA ASP A 10 -2.58 11.98 -2.39
C ASP A 10 -2.66 10.82 -3.39
N PHE A 11 -3.86 10.29 -3.61
CA PHE A 11 -4.04 9.12 -4.47
C PHE A 11 -3.63 9.38 -5.93
N GLU A 12 -3.88 10.59 -6.44
CA GLU A 12 -3.46 11.00 -7.78
C GLU A 12 -1.94 11.00 -7.90
N GLN A 13 -1.25 11.61 -6.93
CA GLN A 13 0.22 11.64 -6.89
C GLN A 13 0.80 10.23 -6.80
N LEU A 14 0.19 9.36 -5.99
CA LEU A 14 0.58 7.96 -5.89
C LEU A 14 0.42 7.23 -7.24
N SER A 15 -0.72 7.43 -7.91
CA SER A 15 -1.02 6.78 -9.19
C SER A 15 -0.04 7.20 -10.29
N LEU A 16 0.27 8.49 -10.39
CA LEU A 16 1.28 9.00 -11.32
C LEU A 16 2.67 8.43 -11.05
N THR A 17 3.04 8.32 -9.77
CA THR A 17 4.34 7.78 -9.36
C THR A 17 4.49 6.29 -9.67
N LEU A 18 3.38 5.53 -9.63
CA LEU A 18 3.39 4.10 -9.93
C LEU A 18 3.42 3.79 -11.43
N TYR A 19 2.97 4.72 -12.30
CA TYR A 19 2.85 4.47 -13.73
C TYR A 19 4.14 3.94 -14.40
N PRO A 20 5.33 4.53 -14.18
CA PRO A 20 6.57 4.01 -14.76
C PRO A 20 6.90 2.59 -14.29
N ALA A 21 6.56 2.25 -13.04
CA ALA A 21 6.76 0.89 -12.52
C ALA A 21 5.79 -0.11 -13.19
N GLN A 22 4.54 0.30 -13.46
CA GLN A 22 3.60 -0.54 -14.21
C GLN A 22 4.08 -0.82 -15.63
N GLU A 23 4.60 0.19 -16.33
CA GLU A 23 5.17 0.02 -17.67
C GLU A 23 6.36 -0.96 -17.65
N ALA A 24 7.29 -0.77 -16.72
CA ALA A 24 8.45 -1.65 -16.58
C ALA A 24 8.07 -3.10 -16.24
N LEU A 25 7.02 -3.30 -15.45
CA LEU A 25 6.50 -4.61 -15.08
C LEU A 25 5.61 -5.24 -16.16
N GLY A 26 5.11 -4.47 -17.13
CA GLY A 26 4.09 -4.91 -18.08
C GLY A 26 2.78 -5.37 -17.41
N ARG A 27 2.50 -4.86 -16.19
CA ARG A 27 1.37 -5.29 -15.37
C ARG A 27 0.85 -4.12 -14.53
N GLU A 28 -0.47 -4.02 -14.42
CA GLU A 28 -1.14 -3.06 -13.54
C GLU A 28 -0.74 -3.27 -12.06
N ILE A 29 -0.62 -2.19 -11.31
CA ILE A 29 -0.49 -2.17 -9.86
C ILE A 29 -1.82 -1.66 -9.29
N ASN A 30 -2.40 -2.40 -8.36
CA ASN A 30 -3.62 -2.02 -7.66
C ASN A 30 -3.25 -1.46 -6.28
N PRO A 31 -3.08 -0.13 -6.14
CA PRO A 31 -2.75 0.47 -4.86
C PRO A 31 -3.96 0.52 -3.93
N LYS A 32 -3.77 0.13 -2.67
CA LYS A 32 -4.68 0.45 -1.57
C LYS A 32 -3.96 1.37 -0.59
N LEU A 33 -4.44 2.61 -0.50
CA LEU A 33 -3.84 3.66 0.32
C LEU A 33 -4.58 3.75 1.66
N TYR A 34 -3.81 3.79 2.75
CA TYR A 34 -4.27 4.10 4.10
C TYR A 34 -3.44 5.23 4.68
N ARG A 35 -4.07 6.18 5.38
CA ARG A 35 -3.34 7.08 6.27
C ARG A 35 -2.82 6.29 7.47
N SER A 36 -1.75 6.77 8.08
CA SER A 36 -1.11 6.07 9.22
C SER A 36 -2.07 5.86 10.40
N GLU A 37 -2.98 6.80 10.65
CA GLU A 37 -3.97 6.68 11.71
C GLU A 37 -5.08 5.66 11.40
N GLU A 38 -5.56 5.64 10.15
CA GLU A 38 -6.53 4.66 9.67
C GLU A 38 -5.94 3.26 9.76
N TRP A 39 -4.70 3.09 9.33
CA TRP A 39 -3.98 1.83 9.43
C TRP A 39 -3.85 1.36 10.89
N ARG A 40 -3.49 2.25 11.82
CA ARG A 40 -3.41 1.91 13.26
C ARG A 40 -4.76 1.49 13.83
N ALA A 41 -5.86 2.09 13.39
CA ALA A 41 -7.20 1.70 13.80
C ALA A 41 -7.55 0.32 13.22
N LEU A 42 -7.36 0.13 11.91
CA LEU A 42 -7.65 -1.12 11.19
C LEU A 42 -6.79 -2.29 11.66
N SER A 43 -5.53 -2.06 12.06
CA SER A 43 -4.67 -3.13 12.58
C SER A 43 -5.10 -3.62 13.96
N ARG A 44 -5.95 -2.87 14.66
CA ARG A 44 -6.52 -3.24 15.97
C ARG A 44 -7.89 -3.89 15.83
N THR A 45 -8.54 -3.77 14.68
CA THR A 45 -9.78 -4.47 14.41
C THR A 45 -9.48 -5.88 13.88
N ASP A 46 -10.40 -6.81 14.08
CA ASP A 46 -10.28 -8.17 13.54
C ASP A 46 -10.63 -8.21 12.03
N ASP A 47 -10.20 -7.20 11.26
CA ASP A 47 -10.50 -7.08 9.84
C ASP A 47 -9.85 -8.23 9.06
N GLY A 48 -10.67 -8.97 8.30
CA GLY A 48 -10.23 -10.16 7.59
C GLY A 48 -9.23 -9.87 6.48
N PHE A 49 -9.36 -8.74 5.78
CA PHE A 49 -8.43 -8.34 4.72
C PHE A 49 -7.07 -7.99 5.31
N VAL A 50 -7.04 -7.13 6.32
CA VAL A 50 -5.80 -6.71 7.00
C VAL A 50 -5.07 -7.92 7.58
N ARG A 51 -5.80 -8.82 8.26
CA ARG A 51 -5.22 -10.04 8.82
C ARG A 51 -4.61 -10.93 7.74
N ASN A 52 -5.29 -11.10 6.60
CA ASN A 52 -4.79 -11.92 5.50
C ASN A 52 -3.52 -11.32 4.90
N VAL A 53 -3.48 -10.01 4.66
CA VAL A 53 -2.27 -9.32 4.14
C VAL A 53 -1.11 -9.46 5.11
N LEU A 54 -1.35 -9.29 6.42
CA LEU A 54 -0.30 -9.38 7.44
C LEU A 54 0.23 -10.80 7.67
N LYS A 55 -0.58 -11.84 7.40
CA LYS A 55 -0.19 -13.25 7.53
C LYS A 55 0.37 -13.86 6.25
N SER A 56 0.10 -13.26 5.10
CA SER A 56 0.60 -13.75 3.81
C SER A 56 2.06 -13.36 3.61
N PRO A 57 2.84 -14.15 2.84
CA PRO A 57 4.15 -13.72 2.38
C PRO A 57 4.05 -12.37 1.66
N ARG A 58 4.88 -11.41 2.07
CA ARG A 58 4.94 -10.07 1.48
C ARG A 58 6.34 -9.50 1.59
N ILE A 59 6.59 -8.45 0.81
CA ILE A 59 7.80 -7.63 0.91
C ILE A 59 7.39 -6.31 1.52
N ASP A 60 7.95 -5.99 2.68
CA ASP A 60 7.77 -4.71 3.34
C ASP A 60 8.82 -3.72 2.84
N LEU A 61 8.39 -2.59 2.27
CA LEU A 61 9.25 -1.49 1.86
C LEU A 61 9.06 -0.35 2.86
N ILE A 62 10.07 -0.10 3.69
CA ILE A 62 10.02 0.91 4.74
C ILE A 62 10.93 2.06 4.33
N GLY A 63 10.32 3.18 3.96
CA GLY A 63 11.03 4.44 3.69
C GLY A 63 11.01 5.38 4.89
N GLN A 64 11.94 6.34 4.90
CA GLN A 64 11.90 7.50 5.79
C GLN A 64 11.60 8.74 4.96
N ALA A 65 10.66 9.59 5.40
CA ALA A 65 10.54 10.93 4.87
C ALA A 65 11.74 11.75 5.39
N LEU A 66 12.46 12.41 4.49
CA LEU A 66 13.50 13.38 4.83
C LEU A 66 12.89 14.72 5.24
#